data_AF-A0A7L0Y2B9-F1
#
_entry.id   AF-A0A7L0Y2B9-F1
#
_cell.length_a   1.000
_cell.length_b   1.000
_cell.length_c   1.000
_cell.angle_alpha   90.00
_cell.angle_beta   90.00
_cell.angle_gamma   90.00
#
_symmetry.space_group_name_H-M   'P 1'
#
loop_
_entity.id
_entity.type
_entity.pdbx_description
1 polymer ?
#
loop_
_entity_poly.entity_id
_entity_poly.type
_entity_poly.pdbx_seq_one_letter_code
_entity_poly.pdbx_strand_id
1 'polypeptide(L)'
;MPIEIVCKIKFAEEDEKQKEKEEGDKESLIEEPARPHSRDLATFASTSTLHGLGHICRSGRLGVRQTLWAFAFLASLAFFLYQAAKSALLYLEHPHVMALDEEAIREMVFPAITICNINRYRHSALTDADIFHLANMTGLPPKDRDGHKATDLLYPDPDMADIVNRTGHQLDDMLKSCNFSGENCSSRDFTVVYTRYGKCYTFNGDRKNPRVTRQGGMGNGLEIMLDIQQEEYLPIWRETNETSFEAGIRVQIHSQDEPPYIHQLGFGVSPGFQTFVSCQEQRLTYLPQPWGNCRASMQGEQMLPGYDTYSIAACRLQCEKEAVVQTCHCRMVHMPGEGCNESICSPNVYIECADHTLDAAVEDSQERCSCPTPCNLTRYGKEISMVRIPNKGSARYLARKYNKNETYIRENFLVLDIFFEALNYEAIEQKKAYDLAGLLGDIGGQMGLFIGASILTILEILDYIYEVIRDRVSRVLRRSKPPLKKPSGSIATLGLEETKDQSPCETLGRHVEGTYNAGILPNHHHRHHYPHQGVFEDFAC
;
A
#
# COMPACT_ATOMS: atom_id res chain seq x y z
N MET A 1 -22.68 -12.30 -29.98
CA MET A 1 -24.02 -12.40 -29.38
C MET A 1 -23.88 -12.23 -27.88
N PRO A 2 -24.28 -11.08 -27.32
CA PRO A 2 -24.65 -11.00 -25.92
C PRO A 2 -26.15 -10.69 -25.80
N ILE A 3 -26.84 -11.41 -24.92
CA ILE A 3 -28.26 -11.23 -24.61
C ILE A 3 -28.32 -10.27 -23.41
N GLU A 4 -28.69 -9.02 -23.66
CA GLU A 4 -29.11 -8.08 -22.62
C GLU A 4 -30.60 -8.26 -22.34
N ILE A 5 -30.96 -8.63 -21.09
CA ILE A 5 -32.33 -8.68 -20.64
C ILE A 5 -32.63 -7.35 -19.93
N VAL A 6 -33.31 -6.45 -20.65
CA VAL A 6 -33.84 -5.19 -20.12
C VAL A 6 -35.30 -5.41 -19.69
N CYS A 7 -35.57 -5.41 -18.38
CA CYS A 7 -36.94 -5.40 -17.86
C CYS A 7 -37.52 -3.98 -17.90
N LYS A 8 -38.45 -3.73 -18.83
CA LYS A 8 -39.32 -2.54 -18.84
C LYS A 8 -40.52 -2.77 -17.92
N ILE A 9 -40.64 -1.97 -16.86
CA ILE A 9 -41.84 -1.88 -16.03
C ILE A 9 -42.81 -0.91 -16.71
N LYS A 10 -44.04 -1.34 -16.95
CA LYS A 10 -45.11 -0.57 -17.61
C LYS A 10 -46.09 -0.13 -16.52
N PHE A 11 -46.23 1.18 -16.30
CA PHE A 11 -47.30 1.75 -15.47
C PHE A 11 -48.60 1.79 -16.29
N ALA A 12 -49.69 1.30 -15.70
CA ALA A 12 -51.04 1.47 -16.21
C ALA A 12 -51.67 2.65 -15.47
N GLU A 13 -52.09 3.64 -16.25
CA GLU A 13 -52.77 4.86 -15.83
C GLU A 13 -54.19 4.74 -16.40
N GLU A 14 -55.21 4.66 -15.54
CA GLU A 14 -56.62 4.68 -15.92
C GLU A 14 -57.20 6.05 -15.55
N ASP A 15 -57.79 6.74 -16.54
CA ASP A 15 -58.51 8.00 -16.37
C ASP A 15 -59.98 7.87 -16.83
N GLU A 16 -60.86 8.14 -15.85
CA GLU A 16 -62.13 8.87 -15.85
C GLU A 16 -63.33 8.66 -16.83
N LYS A 17 -64.50 8.54 -16.15
CA LYS A 17 -65.84 9.16 -16.38
C LYS A 17 -66.89 8.44 -17.27
N GLN A 18 -68.01 8.07 -16.64
CA GLN A 18 -69.34 8.70 -16.89
C GLN A 18 -70.38 8.37 -15.80
N LYS A 19 -71.28 9.34 -15.57
CA LYS A 19 -72.37 9.43 -14.57
C LYS A 19 -73.57 8.55 -14.93
N GLU A 20 -74.31 8.05 -13.93
CA GLU A 20 -75.76 8.33 -13.80
C GLU A 20 -76.36 7.91 -12.44
N LYS A 21 -77.51 8.53 -12.14
CA LYS A 21 -78.26 8.74 -10.90
C LYS A 21 -78.70 7.48 -10.13
N GLU A 22 -78.76 7.58 -8.80
CA GLU A 22 -79.99 7.27 -8.05
C GLU A 22 -80.00 7.96 -6.67
N GLU A 23 -81.21 8.29 -6.25
CA GLU A 23 -81.64 9.26 -5.24
C GLU A 23 -82.11 8.51 -3.98
N GLY A 24 -81.86 9.03 -2.76
CA GLY A 24 -82.41 8.42 -1.55
C GLY A 24 -81.73 8.85 -0.25
N ASP A 25 -82.00 10.08 0.18
CA ASP A 25 -81.50 10.69 1.42
C ASP A 25 -82.35 10.25 2.63
N LYS A 26 -81.69 9.83 3.72
CA LYS A 26 -82.22 9.86 5.09
C LYS A 26 -81.06 10.11 6.06
N GLU A 27 -80.96 11.36 6.49
CA GLU A 27 -80.16 11.81 7.62
C GLU A 27 -80.48 11.03 8.92
N SER A 28 -79.44 10.68 9.66
CA SER A 28 -79.13 11.28 10.97
C SER A 28 -78.25 10.34 11.78
N LEU A 29 -77.07 10.82 12.16
CA LEU A 29 -76.65 10.95 13.55
C LEU A 29 -75.22 11.49 13.59
N ILE A 30 -75.10 12.60 14.30
CA ILE A 30 -73.87 13.33 14.61
C ILE A 30 -72.97 12.43 15.45
N GLU A 31 -71.79 12.09 14.95
CA GLU A 31 -70.71 11.52 15.76
C GLU A 31 -69.65 12.60 16.02
N GLU A 32 -69.45 12.94 17.30
CA GLU A 32 -68.39 13.83 17.76
C GLU A 32 -66.99 13.32 17.34
N PRO A 33 -66.00 14.19 17.13
CA PRO A 33 -64.65 13.76 16.78
C PRO A 33 -63.97 13.09 17.99
N ALA A 34 -63.74 11.79 17.87
CA ALA A 34 -62.95 11.01 18.80
C ALA A 34 -61.51 11.56 18.92
N ARG A 35 -61.01 11.56 20.16
CA ARG A 35 -59.66 11.96 20.58
C ARG A 35 -58.56 11.24 19.76
N PRO A 36 -57.36 11.83 19.57
CA PRO A 36 -56.30 11.20 18.80
C PRO A 36 -55.88 9.89 19.47
N HIS A 37 -56.09 8.78 18.75
CA HIS A 37 -55.64 7.46 19.13
C HIS A 37 -54.11 7.46 19.24
N SER A 38 -53.59 7.19 20.43
CA SER A 38 -52.31 6.51 20.52
C SER A 38 -52.51 5.15 19.82
N ARG A 39 -51.82 4.90 18.70
CA ARG A 39 -51.83 3.58 18.08
C ARG A 39 -51.43 2.55 19.13
N ASP A 40 -52.34 1.63 19.47
CA ASP A 40 -52.07 0.58 20.43
C ASP A 40 -51.00 -0.35 19.86
N LEU A 41 -50.14 -0.91 20.72
CA LEU A 41 -49.02 -1.76 20.29
C LEU A 41 -49.52 -2.97 19.48
N ALA A 42 -50.71 -3.47 19.82
CA ALA A 42 -51.40 -4.52 19.08
C ALA A 42 -51.80 -4.09 17.67
N THR A 43 -52.21 -2.83 17.47
CA THR A 43 -52.54 -2.29 16.16
C THR A 43 -51.30 -2.17 15.29
N PHE A 44 -50.20 -1.62 15.83
CA PHE A 44 -48.92 -1.53 15.12
C PHE A 44 -48.36 -2.92 14.76
N ALA A 45 -48.38 -3.86 15.72
CA ALA A 45 -47.91 -5.22 15.50
C ALA A 45 -48.70 -5.98 14.42
N SER A 46 -49.98 -5.63 14.23
CA SER A 46 -50.83 -6.23 13.19
C SER A 46 -50.56 -5.68 11.78
N THR A 47 -50.05 -4.45 11.69
CA THR A 47 -49.72 -3.78 10.42
C THR A 47 -48.23 -3.81 10.10
N SER A 48 -47.40 -4.25 11.04
CA SER A 48 -45.95 -4.31 10.87
C SER A 48 -45.57 -5.43 9.90
N THR A 49 -44.57 -5.13 9.11
CA THR A 49 -43.88 -6.03 8.18
C THR A 49 -42.97 -7.06 8.90
N LEU A 50 -42.79 -6.95 10.21
CA LEU A 50 -41.95 -7.83 11.01
C LEU A 50 -42.62 -9.19 11.26
N HIS A 51 -42.01 -10.27 10.78
CA HIS A 51 -42.60 -11.59 10.91
C HIS A 51 -42.67 -12.02 12.39
N GLY A 52 -43.82 -12.54 12.81
CA GLY A 52 -44.05 -13.03 14.16
C GLY A 52 -44.61 -11.98 15.14
N LEU A 53 -44.44 -10.68 14.89
CA LEU A 53 -44.91 -9.62 15.80
C LEU A 53 -46.44 -9.63 15.95
N GLY A 54 -47.16 -9.81 14.84
CA GLY A 54 -48.63 -9.93 14.83
C GLY A 54 -49.17 -11.19 15.52
N HIS A 55 -48.37 -12.25 15.66
CA HIS A 55 -48.75 -13.46 16.40
C HIS A 55 -48.50 -13.34 17.91
N ILE A 56 -47.58 -12.46 18.31
CA ILE A 56 -47.23 -12.18 19.71
C ILE A 56 -48.23 -11.18 20.31
N CYS A 57 -48.40 -10.02 19.67
CA CYS A 57 -49.17 -8.88 20.20
C CYS A 57 -50.67 -8.92 19.85
N ARG A 58 -51.33 -10.05 20.11
CA ARG A 58 -52.78 -10.20 19.92
C ARG A 58 -53.54 -9.77 21.19
N SER A 59 -54.55 -8.91 21.03
CA SER A 59 -55.41 -8.43 22.12
C SER A 59 -56.25 -9.58 22.72
N GLY A 60 -55.94 -10.05 23.94
CA GLY A 60 -56.62 -11.18 24.62
C GLY A 60 -55.84 -11.80 25.80
N ARG A 61 -56.34 -12.90 26.39
CA ARG A 61 -55.64 -13.68 27.45
C ARG A 61 -54.41 -14.39 26.88
N LEU A 62 -53.30 -14.40 27.64
CA LEU A 62 -52.07 -15.14 27.28
C LEU A 62 -52.38 -16.64 27.09
N GLY A 63 -52.26 -17.11 25.84
CA GLY A 63 -52.37 -18.52 25.49
C GLY A 63 -51.01 -19.18 25.25
N VAL A 64 -50.94 -20.51 25.37
CA VAL A 64 -49.73 -21.33 25.10
C VAL A 64 -49.14 -21.07 23.70
N ARG A 65 -50.00 -20.73 22.74
CA ARG A 65 -49.58 -20.37 21.37
C ARG A 65 -48.80 -19.06 21.32
N GLN A 66 -49.18 -18.04 22.10
CA GLN A 66 -48.45 -16.76 22.15
C GLN A 66 -47.07 -16.94 22.79
N THR A 67 -46.95 -17.76 23.83
CA THR A 67 -45.66 -18.03 24.47
C THR A 67 -44.72 -18.80 23.54
N LEU A 68 -45.24 -19.73 22.72
CA LEU A 68 -44.45 -20.45 21.72
C LEU A 68 -43.94 -19.53 20.60
N TRP A 69 -44.80 -18.64 20.06
CA TRP A 69 -44.39 -17.67 19.05
C TRP A 69 -43.41 -16.63 19.60
N ALA A 70 -43.59 -16.18 20.85
CA ALA A 70 -42.65 -15.29 21.51
C ALA A 70 -41.27 -15.94 21.72
N PHE A 71 -41.24 -17.22 22.14
CA PHE A 71 -39.98 -17.96 22.26
C PHE A 71 -39.28 -18.16 20.91
N ALA A 72 -40.03 -18.57 19.88
CA ALA A 72 -39.48 -18.75 18.54
C ALA A 72 -38.90 -17.44 17.96
N PHE A 73 -39.61 -16.32 18.16
CA PHE A 73 -39.16 -14.99 17.74
C PHE A 73 -37.92 -14.52 18.52
N LEU A 74 -37.89 -14.73 19.85
CA LEU A 74 -36.72 -14.39 20.65
C LEU A 74 -35.49 -15.23 20.26
N ALA A 75 -35.69 -16.52 19.98
CA ALA A 75 -34.63 -17.41 19.52
C ALA A 75 -34.12 -17.00 18.13
N SER A 76 -35.00 -16.65 17.19
CA SER A 76 -34.59 -16.18 15.86
C SER A 76 -33.89 -14.82 15.91
N LEU A 77 -34.35 -13.90 16.76
CA LEU A 77 -33.69 -12.62 17.02
C LEU A 77 -32.31 -12.81 17.66
N ALA A 78 -32.17 -13.70 18.65
CA ALA A 78 -30.89 -13.98 19.29
C ALA A 78 -29.88 -14.58 18.29
N PHE A 79 -30.32 -15.53 17.45
CA PHE A 79 -29.47 -16.12 16.43
C PHE A 79 -29.05 -15.10 15.36
N PHE A 80 -29.99 -14.25 14.91
CA PHE A 80 -29.69 -13.13 14.01
C PHE A 80 -28.64 -12.19 14.61
N LEU A 81 -28.83 -11.74 15.86
CA LEU A 81 -27.88 -10.83 16.52
C LEU A 81 -26.50 -11.47 16.67
N TYR A 82 -26.44 -12.75 17.04
CA TYR A 82 -25.18 -13.50 17.13
C TYR A 82 -24.46 -13.56 15.78
N GLN A 83 -25.19 -13.91 14.72
CA GLN A 83 -24.60 -14.05 13.39
C GLN A 83 -24.21 -12.69 12.78
N ALA A 84 -25.03 -11.65 12.98
CA ALA A 84 -24.70 -10.29 12.56
C ALA A 84 -23.48 -9.75 13.30
N ALA A 85 -23.36 -10.00 14.60
CA ALA A 85 -22.17 -9.65 15.37
C ALA A 85 -20.93 -10.39 14.86
N LYS A 86 -21.06 -11.68 14.53
CA LYS A 86 -19.96 -12.46 13.94
C LYS A 86 -19.52 -11.92 12.57
N SER A 87 -20.46 -11.59 11.68
CA SER A 87 -20.15 -10.96 10.39
C SER A 87 -19.50 -9.58 10.56
N ALA A 88 -19.95 -8.78 11.53
CA ALA A 88 -19.33 -7.49 11.84
C ALA A 88 -17.91 -7.64 12.40
N LEU A 89 -17.67 -8.59 13.30
CA LEU A 89 -16.33 -8.88 13.82
C LEU A 89 -15.39 -9.35 12.71
N LEU A 90 -15.85 -10.24 11.83
CA LEU A 90 -15.07 -10.72 10.68
C LEU A 90 -14.72 -9.56 9.73
N TYR A 91 -15.60 -8.58 9.54
CA TYR A 91 -15.29 -7.38 8.78
C TYR A 91 -14.22 -6.51 9.44
N LEU A 92 -14.27 -6.38 10.77
CA LEU A 92 -13.29 -5.62 11.56
C LEU A 92 -11.92 -6.30 11.65
N GLU A 93 -11.85 -7.62 11.45
CA GLU A 93 -10.58 -8.35 11.30
C GLU A 93 -9.85 -8.03 9.98
N HIS A 94 -10.54 -7.38 9.02
CA HIS A 94 -10.00 -6.97 7.72
C HIS A 94 -9.28 -8.10 6.93
N PRO A 95 -9.90 -9.28 6.77
CA PRO A 95 -9.28 -10.39 6.07
C PRO A 95 -9.02 -10.04 4.59
N HIS A 96 -7.87 -10.49 4.09
CA HIS A 96 -7.50 -10.39 2.69
C HIS A 96 -7.05 -11.77 2.17
N VAL A 97 -7.22 -11.98 0.87
CA VAL A 97 -6.81 -13.19 0.16
C VAL A 97 -5.85 -12.82 -0.97
N MET A 98 -4.98 -13.75 -1.31
CA MET A 98 -4.09 -13.62 -2.47
C MET A 98 -4.80 -14.18 -3.70
N ALA A 99 -4.93 -13.37 -4.74
CA ALA A 99 -5.30 -13.79 -6.08
C ALA A 99 -4.03 -13.94 -6.91
N LEU A 100 -3.92 -15.08 -7.59
CA LEU A 100 -2.82 -15.40 -8.49
C LEU A 100 -3.41 -15.57 -9.88
N ASP A 101 -3.01 -14.71 -10.80
CA ASP A 101 -3.43 -14.73 -12.19
C ASP A 101 -2.18 -14.71 -13.10
N GLU A 102 -2.22 -15.47 -14.19
CA GLU A 102 -1.18 -15.40 -15.23
C GLU A 102 -1.76 -14.80 -16.49
N GLU A 103 -1.14 -13.72 -16.97
CA GLU A 103 -1.61 -13.00 -18.14
C GLU A 103 -0.55 -12.99 -19.23
N ALA A 104 -0.94 -13.45 -20.43
CA ALA A 104 -0.08 -13.41 -21.62
C ALA A 104 -0.11 -12.01 -22.27
N ILE A 105 1.06 -11.42 -22.49
CA ILE A 105 1.23 -10.16 -23.22
C ILE A 105 1.99 -10.43 -24.54
N ARG A 106 1.77 -9.58 -25.54
CA ARG A 106 2.50 -9.64 -26.83
C ARG A 106 3.94 -9.15 -26.77
N GLU A 107 4.22 -8.18 -25.91
CA GLU A 107 5.53 -7.55 -25.74
C GLU A 107 5.73 -7.26 -24.26
N MET A 108 6.92 -7.54 -23.72
CA MET A 108 7.27 -7.26 -22.33
C MET A 108 8.47 -6.33 -22.26
N VAL A 109 8.44 -5.41 -21.29
CA VAL A 109 9.59 -4.54 -21.01
C VAL A 109 10.69 -5.40 -20.42
N PHE A 110 11.86 -5.38 -21.06
CA PHE A 110 13.02 -6.09 -20.54
C PHE A 110 13.50 -5.40 -19.26
N PRO A 111 13.96 -6.12 -18.22
CA PRO A 111 14.43 -5.50 -16.99
C PRO A 111 15.72 -4.70 -17.19
N ALA A 112 16.07 -3.91 -16.17
CA ALA A 112 17.41 -3.36 -16.04
C ALA A 112 18.34 -4.44 -15.47
N ILE A 113 19.52 -4.58 -16.05
CA ILE A 113 20.53 -5.57 -15.65
C ILE A 113 21.79 -4.85 -15.24
N THR A 114 22.07 -4.84 -13.94
CA THR A 114 23.28 -4.24 -13.38
C THR A 114 24.32 -5.32 -13.17
N ILE A 115 25.52 -5.11 -13.72
CA ILE A 115 26.68 -5.98 -13.61
C ILE A 115 27.85 -5.25 -12.96
N CYS A 116 28.54 -5.92 -12.05
CA CYS A 116 29.74 -5.44 -11.39
C CYS A 116 30.83 -6.52 -11.44
N ASN A 117 32.06 -6.13 -11.73
CA ASN A 117 33.19 -7.00 -11.43
C ASN A 117 33.35 -7.08 -9.91
N ILE A 118 33.63 -8.28 -9.37
CA ILE A 118 33.92 -8.45 -7.95
C ILE A 118 35.18 -7.67 -7.55
N ASN A 119 36.16 -7.58 -8.45
CA ASN A 119 37.34 -6.76 -8.24
C ASN A 119 37.00 -5.27 -8.41
N ARG A 120 37.18 -4.50 -7.33
CA ARG A 120 36.83 -3.08 -7.28
C ARG A 120 37.80 -2.20 -8.08
N TYR A 121 39.08 -2.53 -8.07
CA TYR A 121 40.15 -1.71 -8.65
C TYR A 121 41.09 -2.57 -9.51
N ARG A 122 41.38 -2.12 -10.73
CA ARG A 122 42.43 -2.73 -11.56
C ARG A 122 43.80 -2.41 -10.99
N HIS A 123 44.58 -3.45 -10.74
CA HIS A 123 45.92 -3.34 -10.16
C HIS A 123 46.84 -2.44 -10.99
N SER A 124 46.81 -2.55 -12.32
CA SER A 124 47.67 -1.74 -13.20
C SER A 124 47.27 -0.26 -13.27
N ALA A 125 46.03 0.07 -12.89
CA ALA A 125 45.50 1.44 -12.95
C ALA A 125 45.79 2.24 -11.66
N LEU A 126 46.18 1.58 -10.58
CA LEU A 126 46.52 2.22 -9.31
C LEU A 126 47.89 2.89 -9.39
N THR A 127 47.94 4.18 -9.04
CA THR A 127 49.20 4.92 -8.91
C THR A 127 49.81 4.71 -7.52
N ASP A 128 51.10 5.03 -7.35
CA ASP A 128 51.76 4.92 -6.04
C ASP A 128 51.07 5.79 -4.97
N ALA A 129 50.51 6.94 -5.36
CA ALA A 129 49.71 7.80 -4.49
C ALA A 129 48.40 7.13 -4.07
N ASP A 130 47.69 6.50 -5.02
CA ASP A 130 46.46 5.76 -4.73
C ASP A 130 46.76 4.61 -3.76
N ILE A 131 47.82 3.84 -4.01
CA ILE A 131 48.23 2.73 -3.13
C ILE A 131 48.52 3.24 -1.72
N PHE A 132 49.20 4.39 -1.59
CA PHE A 132 49.48 4.98 -0.29
C PHE A 132 48.20 5.30 0.49
N HIS A 133 47.23 5.95 -0.14
CA HIS A 133 45.97 6.32 0.52
C HIS A 133 45.02 5.14 0.73
N LEU A 134 45.06 4.13 -0.15
CA LEU A 134 44.22 2.94 -0.09
C LEU A 134 44.86 1.77 0.67
N ALA A 135 46.08 1.90 1.19
CA ALA A 135 46.83 0.81 1.80
C ALA A 135 46.05 0.12 2.93
N ASN A 136 45.36 0.90 3.76
CA ASN A 136 44.55 0.34 4.84
C ASN A 136 43.31 -0.41 4.35
N MET A 137 42.66 0.08 3.28
CA MET A 137 41.46 -0.54 2.67
C MET A 137 41.80 -1.80 1.89
N THR A 138 42.84 -1.73 1.05
CA THR A 138 43.20 -2.79 0.09
C THR A 138 44.19 -3.81 0.66
N GLY A 139 44.85 -3.49 1.77
CA GLY A 139 45.94 -4.30 2.31
C GLY A 139 47.23 -4.25 1.50
N LEU A 140 47.31 -3.43 0.44
CA LEU A 140 48.50 -3.30 -0.40
C LEU A 140 49.60 -2.53 0.35
N PRO A 141 50.85 -3.03 0.35
CA PRO A 141 51.95 -2.31 0.95
C PRO A 141 52.31 -1.07 0.09
N PRO A 142 52.44 0.12 0.69
CA PRO A 142 52.89 1.29 -0.04
C PRO A 142 54.34 1.10 -0.51
N LYS A 143 54.64 1.59 -1.71
CA LYS A 143 55.96 1.41 -2.34
C LYS A 143 56.90 2.54 -1.95
N ASP A 144 58.10 2.18 -1.53
CA ASP A 144 59.21 3.12 -1.36
C ASP A 144 59.70 3.60 -2.72
N ARG A 145 60.02 4.89 -2.84
CA ARG A 145 60.46 5.50 -4.10
C ARG A 145 61.74 6.30 -3.91
N ASP A 146 62.68 6.14 -4.83
CA ASP A 146 63.93 6.91 -4.86
C ASP A 146 64.72 6.86 -3.53
N GLY A 147 64.60 5.74 -2.79
CA GLY A 147 65.25 5.55 -1.48
C GLY A 147 64.55 6.23 -0.31
N HIS A 148 63.41 6.91 -0.55
CA HIS A 148 62.54 7.48 0.47
C HIS A 148 61.44 6.49 0.85
N LYS A 149 61.12 6.46 2.15
CA LYS A 149 59.96 5.70 2.61
C LYS A 149 58.69 6.34 2.08
N ALA A 150 57.67 5.55 1.80
CA ALA A 150 56.39 6.07 1.36
C ALA A 150 55.77 7.11 2.32
N THR A 151 56.10 7.04 3.62
CA THR A 151 55.68 8.01 4.66
C THR A 151 56.33 9.39 4.52
N ASP A 152 57.47 9.47 3.84
CA ASP A 152 58.26 10.69 3.71
C ASP A 152 57.89 11.45 2.42
N LEU A 153 57.01 10.88 1.59
CA LEU A 153 56.53 11.44 0.34
C LEU A 153 55.22 12.21 0.57
N LEU A 154 55.16 13.45 0.06
CA LEU A 154 53.95 14.27 0.13
C LEU A 154 53.08 13.99 -1.09
N TYR A 155 51.98 13.25 -0.89
CA TYR A 155 50.96 13.00 -1.89
C TYR A 155 49.80 14.03 -1.78
N PRO A 156 49.15 14.39 -2.90
CA PRO A 156 47.97 15.25 -2.87
C PRO A 156 46.79 14.51 -2.22
N ASP A 157 45.83 15.26 -1.69
CA ASP A 157 44.62 14.68 -1.08
C ASP A 157 43.84 13.81 -2.10
N PRO A 158 43.39 12.59 -1.70
CA PRO A 158 42.74 11.66 -2.61
C PRO A 158 41.29 12.06 -2.89
N ASP A 159 40.91 12.08 -4.16
CA ASP A 159 39.50 12.12 -4.57
C ASP A 159 39.00 10.69 -4.86
N MET A 160 38.17 10.18 -3.95
CA MET A 160 37.62 8.84 -4.07
C MET A 160 36.72 8.64 -5.30
N ALA A 161 36.03 9.69 -5.79
CA ALA A 161 35.24 9.55 -7.01
C ALA A 161 36.13 9.36 -8.25
N ASP A 162 37.22 10.14 -8.36
CA ASP A 162 38.18 9.97 -9.45
C ASP A 162 38.83 8.59 -9.40
N ILE A 163 39.31 8.18 -8.22
CA ILE A 163 39.95 6.88 -8.02
C ILE A 163 39.03 5.76 -8.49
N VAL A 164 37.79 5.69 -7.98
CA VAL A 164 36.84 4.63 -8.36
C VAL A 164 36.52 4.67 -9.86
N ASN A 165 36.36 5.86 -10.45
CA ASN A 165 36.02 5.99 -11.87
C ASN A 165 37.15 5.55 -12.81
N ARG A 166 38.39 5.95 -12.49
CA ARG A 166 39.59 5.70 -13.29
C ARG A 166 40.10 4.27 -13.13
N THR A 167 40.16 3.78 -11.89
CA THR A 167 40.77 2.49 -11.57
C THR A 167 39.80 1.31 -11.71
N GLY A 168 38.49 1.55 -11.71
CA GLY A 168 37.49 0.52 -12.00
C GLY A 168 37.69 -0.15 -13.37
N HIS A 169 37.17 -1.36 -13.52
CA HIS A 169 37.21 -2.08 -14.80
C HIS A 169 36.40 -1.33 -15.86
N GLN A 170 36.94 -1.22 -17.07
CA GLN A 170 36.27 -0.56 -18.20
C GLN A 170 35.45 -1.57 -18.99
N LEU A 171 34.18 -1.25 -19.25
CA LEU A 171 33.29 -2.17 -19.97
C LEU A 171 33.76 -2.44 -21.39
N ASP A 172 34.38 -1.47 -22.06
CA ASP A 172 34.97 -1.65 -23.40
C ASP A 172 36.01 -2.79 -23.44
N ASP A 173 36.76 -2.96 -22.36
CA ASP A 173 37.78 -4.01 -22.26
C ASP A 173 37.16 -5.35 -21.85
N MET A 174 36.15 -5.33 -20.97
CA MET A 174 35.49 -6.54 -20.49
C MET A 174 34.53 -7.15 -21.53
N LEU A 175 33.77 -6.33 -22.25
CA LEU A 175 32.70 -6.75 -23.16
C LEU A 175 33.28 -7.22 -24.50
N LYS A 176 33.31 -8.54 -24.71
CA LYS A 176 33.82 -9.14 -25.95
C LYS A 176 32.75 -9.36 -27.01
N SER A 177 31.51 -9.62 -26.57
CA SER A 177 30.34 -9.87 -27.40
C SER A 177 29.10 -9.41 -26.66
N CYS A 178 28.15 -8.81 -27.39
CA CYS A 178 26.88 -8.35 -26.84
C CYS A 178 25.80 -8.48 -27.92
N ASN A 179 24.72 -9.17 -27.59
CA ASN A 179 23.57 -9.35 -28.46
C ASN A 179 22.28 -9.19 -27.63
N PHE A 180 21.33 -8.40 -28.13
CA PHE A 180 20.01 -8.25 -27.55
C PHE A 180 18.95 -8.52 -28.62
N SER A 181 18.17 -9.58 -28.47
CA SER A 181 17.10 -9.95 -29.42
C SER A 181 17.57 -10.06 -30.89
N GLY A 182 18.81 -10.51 -31.11
CA GLY A 182 19.43 -10.63 -32.43
C GLY A 182 20.12 -9.35 -32.95
N GLU A 183 20.03 -8.24 -32.22
CA GLU A 183 20.74 -7.00 -32.53
C GLU A 183 22.04 -6.89 -31.72
N ASN A 184 23.15 -6.57 -32.40
CA ASN A 184 24.43 -6.35 -31.74
C ASN A 184 24.36 -5.10 -30.86
N CYS A 185 24.70 -5.26 -29.57
CA CYS A 185 24.86 -4.15 -28.63
C CYS A 185 26.33 -3.81 -28.40
N SER A 186 26.57 -2.67 -27.75
CA SER A 186 27.90 -2.15 -27.45
C SER A 186 27.99 -1.68 -26.00
N SER A 187 29.19 -1.30 -25.56
CA SER A 187 29.41 -0.68 -24.25
C SER A 187 28.60 0.60 -24.02
N ARG A 188 28.22 1.30 -25.09
CA ARG A 188 27.44 2.55 -25.02
C ARG A 188 25.98 2.33 -24.64
N ASP A 189 25.49 1.09 -24.77
CA ASP A 189 24.13 0.71 -24.35
C ASP A 189 24.04 0.47 -22.84
N PHE A 190 25.16 0.58 -22.13
CA PHE A 190 25.25 0.43 -20.69
C PHE A 190 25.52 1.79 -20.04
N THR A 191 24.80 2.05 -18.96
CA THR A 191 24.98 3.25 -18.13
C THR A 191 25.91 2.94 -16.98
N VAL A 192 26.81 3.86 -16.64
CA VAL A 192 27.73 3.69 -15.50
C VAL A 192 26.97 3.99 -14.22
N VAL A 193 27.03 3.07 -13.26
CA VAL A 193 26.47 3.23 -11.91
C VAL A 193 27.54 2.87 -10.89
N TYR A 194 27.57 3.58 -9.78
CA TYR A 194 28.50 3.29 -8.69
C TYR A 194 27.76 2.55 -7.58
N THR A 195 28.35 1.46 -7.09
CA THR A 195 27.83 0.68 -5.94
C THR A 195 28.92 0.49 -4.89
N ARG A 196 28.63 -0.11 -3.74
CA ARG A 196 29.67 -0.88 -3.01
C ARG A 196 30.19 -1.93 -3.98
N TYR A 197 31.45 -2.24 -4.19
CA TYR A 197 32.04 -2.90 -5.40
C TYR A 197 32.59 -1.90 -6.43
N GLY A 198 32.22 -0.62 -6.38
CA GLY A 198 32.83 0.42 -7.19
C GLY A 198 32.10 0.67 -8.51
N LYS A 199 32.84 0.65 -9.63
CA LYS A 199 32.32 1.01 -10.96
C LYS A 199 31.58 -0.16 -11.60
N CYS A 200 30.29 0.00 -11.81
CA CYS A 200 29.39 -0.99 -12.38
C CYS A 200 28.64 -0.45 -13.59
N TYR A 201 27.93 -1.34 -14.28
CA TYR A 201 27.28 -1.05 -15.55
C TYR A 201 25.85 -1.59 -15.57
N THR A 202 24.88 -0.76 -15.93
CA THR A 202 23.48 -1.13 -16.04
C THR A 202 23.03 -1.10 -17.50
N PHE A 203 22.68 -2.26 -18.03
CA PHE A 203 21.98 -2.40 -19.31
C PHE A 203 20.51 -2.04 -19.13
N ASN A 204 19.95 -1.30 -20.10
CA ASN A 204 18.52 -0.98 -20.13
C ASN A 204 17.98 -0.28 -18.86
N GLY A 205 18.79 0.63 -18.30
CA GLY A 205 18.41 1.45 -17.14
C GLY A 205 17.61 2.71 -17.48
N ASP A 206 17.49 3.09 -18.76
CA ASP A 206 16.73 4.28 -19.16
C ASP A 206 15.22 3.99 -19.17
N ARG A 207 14.51 4.64 -18.25
CA ARG A 207 13.04 4.56 -18.13
C ARG A 207 12.31 5.17 -19.34
N LYS A 208 12.90 6.15 -20.03
CA LYS A 208 12.20 6.87 -21.11
C LYS A 208 12.10 6.03 -22.38
N ASN A 209 13.13 5.24 -22.66
CA ASN A 209 13.21 4.39 -23.85
C ASN A 209 13.60 2.96 -23.45
N PRO A 210 12.71 2.23 -22.74
CA PRO A 210 13.02 0.88 -22.31
C PRO A 210 13.04 -0.07 -23.51
N ARG A 211 14.00 -0.98 -23.53
CA ARG A 211 14.07 -2.08 -24.50
C ARG A 211 13.00 -3.12 -24.17
N VAL A 212 12.36 -3.66 -25.19
CA VAL A 212 11.28 -4.65 -25.07
C VAL A 212 11.67 -5.96 -25.72
N THR A 213 11.09 -7.07 -25.24
CA THR A 213 11.16 -8.38 -25.90
C THR A 213 9.80 -8.76 -26.49
N ARG A 214 9.83 -9.48 -27.61
CA ARG A 214 8.64 -9.91 -28.37
C ARG A 214 8.46 -11.43 -28.41
N GLN A 215 9.42 -12.16 -27.88
CA GLN A 215 9.45 -13.62 -27.88
C GLN A 215 10.17 -14.12 -26.62
N GLY A 216 9.68 -15.20 -26.02
CA GLY A 216 10.38 -15.89 -24.94
C GLY A 216 11.50 -16.78 -25.47
N GLY A 217 12.33 -17.29 -24.56
CA GLY A 217 13.39 -18.25 -24.83
C GLY A 217 14.76 -17.64 -25.15
N MET A 218 15.76 -18.53 -25.17
CA MET A 218 17.16 -18.21 -25.44
C MET A 218 17.34 -17.48 -26.78
N GLY A 219 18.19 -16.45 -26.80
CA GLY A 219 18.46 -15.61 -27.99
C GLY A 219 17.50 -14.43 -28.20
N ASN A 220 16.34 -14.42 -27.52
CA ASN A 220 15.40 -13.29 -27.53
C ASN A 220 15.59 -12.31 -26.35
N GLY A 221 16.61 -12.57 -25.53
CA GLY A 221 17.03 -11.74 -24.39
C GLY A 221 18.38 -11.08 -24.61
N LEU A 222 19.10 -10.82 -23.52
CA LEU A 222 20.46 -10.29 -23.52
C LEU A 222 21.47 -11.43 -23.40
N GLU A 223 22.34 -11.55 -24.39
CA GLU A 223 23.49 -12.45 -24.39
C GLU A 223 24.79 -11.64 -24.43
N ILE A 224 25.61 -11.76 -23.38
CA ILE A 224 26.91 -11.08 -23.29
C ILE A 224 28.04 -12.05 -23.00
N MET A 225 29.19 -11.83 -23.63
CA MET A 225 30.45 -12.50 -23.32
C MET A 225 31.39 -11.49 -22.66
N LEU A 226 31.78 -11.78 -21.43
CA LEU A 226 32.62 -10.91 -20.61
C LEU A 226 33.97 -11.58 -20.31
N ASP A 227 34.99 -10.75 -20.22
CA ASP A 227 36.33 -11.07 -19.72
C ASP A 227 36.53 -10.37 -18.39
N ILE A 228 36.66 -11.13 -17.30
CA ILE A 228 36.77 -10.55 -15.95
C ILE A 228 38.15 -9.99 -15.64
N GLN A 229 39.18 -10.31 -16.44
CA GLN A 229 40.55 -9.81 -16.27
C GLN A 229 41.16 -10.13 -14.88
N GLN A 230 41.24 -11.41 -14.49
CA GLN A 230 41.87 -11.82 -13.22
C GLN A 230 43.32 -11.35 -13.05
N GLU A 231 44.04 -11.08 -14.14
CA GLU A 231 45.39 -10.50 -14.11
C GLU A 231 45.44 -9.07 -13.51
N GLU A 232 44.30 -8.38 -13.50
CA GLU A 232 44.13 -7.04 -12.92
C GLU A 232 43.61 -7.07 -11.47
N TYR A 233 43.38 -8.25 -10.90
CA TYR A 233 42.87 -8.35 -9.53
C TYR A 233 43.97 -7.96 -8.55
N LEU A 234 43.55 -7.32 -7.44
CA LEU A 234 44.50 -6.92 -6.42
C LEU A 234 45.10 -8.15 -5.73
N PRO A 235 46.44 -8.23 -5.60
CA PRO A 235 47.07 -9.28 -4.83
C PRO A 235 46.73 -9.13 -3.35
N ILE A 236 46.45 -10.25 -2.67
CA ILE A 236 46.07 -10.25 -1.26
C ILE A 236 47.34 -10.36 -0.40
N TRP A 237 47.73 -9.27 0.25
CA TRP A 237 48.87 -9.21 1.18
C TRP A 237 48.45 -9.21 2.65
N ARG A 238 47.26 -8.66 2.95
CA ARG A 238 46.64 -8.61 4.28
C ARG A 238 45.13 -8.79 4.12
N GLU A 239 44.53 -9.57 5.01
CA GLU A 239 43.07 -9.71 5.07
C GLU A 239 42.44 -8.41 5.58
N THR A 240 41.47 -7.90 4.84
CA THR A 240 40.68 -6.70 5.16
C THR A 240 39.20 -6.97 4.86
N ASN A 241 38.30 -6.15 5.38
CA ASN A 241 36.86 -6.28 5.10
C ASN A 241 36.52 -6.10 3.60
N GLU A 242 37.41 -5.48 2.82
CA GLU A 242 37.22 -5.24 1.39
C GLU A 242 37.90 -6.27 0.46
N THR A 243 38.76 -7.16 0.99
CA THR A 243 39.43 -8.18 0.16
C THR A 243 38.48 -9.33 -0.18
N SER A 244 38.10 -9.44 -1.45
CA SER A 244 37.30 -10.55 -1.96
C SER A 244 38.18 -11.69 -2.50
N PHE A 245 37.95 -12.92 -2.02
CA PHE A 245 38.59 -14.13 -2.55
C PHE A 245 37.89 -14.70 -3.80
N GLU A 246 36.74 -14.15 -4.14
CA GLU A 246 35.90 -14.60 -5.25
C GLU A 246 36.37 -14.01 -6.58
N ALA A 247 36.30 -14.80 -7.65
CA ALA A 247 36.52 -14.34 -9.02
C ALA A 247 35.25 -14.54 -9.86
N GLY A 248 34.85 -13.51 -10.59
CA GLY A 248 33.60 -13.47 -11.33
C GLY A 248 32.95 -12.10 -11.29
N ILE A 249 31.66 -12.07 -11.61
CA ILE A 249 30.84 -10.86 -11.57
C ILE A 249 29.63 -11.06 -10.66
N ARG A 250 29.12 -9.96 -10.11
CA ARG A 250 27.81 -9.90 -9.47
C ARG A 250 26.81 -9.28 -10.44
N VAL A 251 25.60 -9.83 -10.46
CA VAL A 251 24.53 -9.41 -11.35
C VAL A 251 23.25 -9.19 -10.55
N GLN A 252 22.56 -8.10 -10.81
CA GLN A 252 21.22 -7.83 -10.29
C GLN A 252 20.27 -7.53 -11.44
N ILE A 253 19.11 -8.18 -11.40
CA ILE A 253 17.99 -7.92 -12.31
C ILE A 253 16.94 -7.14 -11.51
N HIS A 254 16.56 -5.96 -11.98
CA HIS A 254 15.65 -5.06 -11.27
C HIS A 254 14.80 -4.25 -12.26
N SER A 255 13.75 -3.60 -11.73
CA SER A 255 12.97 -2.62 -12.50
C SER A 255 13.80 -1.37 -12.78
N GLN A 256 13.50 -0.67 -13.87
CA GLN A 256 14.10 0.63 -14.19
C GLN A 256 13.83 1.70 -13.12
N ASP A 257 12.73 1.55 -12.37
CA ASP A 257 12.34 2.47 -11.29
C ASP A 257 13.05 2.19 -9.96
N GLU A 258 13.84 1.12 -9.87
CA GLU A 258 14.57 0.72 -8.67
C GLU A 258 16.08 0.88 -8.88
N PRO A 259 16.81 1.58 -7.98
CA PRO A 259 18.26 1.66 -8.07
C PRO A 259 18.92 0.33 -7.72
N PRO A 260 20.12 0.03 -8.27
CA PRO A 260 20.81 -1.20 -7.98
C PRO A 260 21.30 -1.25 -6.52
N TYR A 261 21.02 -2.36 -5.86
CA TYR A 261 21.42 -2.68 -4.49
C TYR A 261 22.09 -4.06 -4.47
N ILE A 262 23.13 -4.16 -5.29
CA ILE A 262 23.72 -5.41 -5.77
C ILE A 262 24.48 -6.20 -4.69
N HIS A 263 24.97 -5.56 -3.63
CA HIS A 263 25.71 -6.23 -2.56
C HIS A 263 24.83 -7.15 -1.71
N GLN A 264 23.52 -6.89 -1.60
CA GLN A 264 22.59 -7.79 -0.92
C GLN A 264 21.70 -8.60 -1.89
N LEU A 265 21.27 -7.99 -3.01
CA LEU A 265 20.28 -8.60 -3.91
C LEU A 265 20.89 -9.24 -5.18
N GLY A 266 22.20 -9.06 -5.40
CA GLY A 266 22.90 -9.60 -6.56
C GLY A 266 23.30 -11.07 -6.42
N PHE A 267 23.19 -11.81 -7.51
CA PHE A 267 23.70 -13.19 -7.62
C PHE A 267 25.06 -13.21 -8.32
N GLY A 268 25.88 -14.22 -8.01
CA GLY A 268 27.21 -14.39 -8.61
C GLY A 268 27.18 -15.18 -9.92
N VAL A 269 28.03 -14.80 -10.87
CA VAL A 269 28.26 -15.52 -12.13
C VAL A 269 29.74 -15.83 -12.27
N SER A 270 30.07 -17.10 -12.40
CA SER A 270 31.44 -17.61 -12.41
C SER A 270 32.06 -17.63 -13.82
N PRO A 271 33.38 -17.38 -13.94
CA PRO A 271 34.10 -17.60 -15.19
C PRO A 271 34.20 -19.08 -15.57
N GLY A 272 34.39 -19.36 -16.85
CA GLY A 272 34.44 -20.71 -17.43
C GLY A 272 33.07 -21.35 -17.66
N PHE A 273 32.00 -20.60 -17.47
CA PHE A 273 30.63 -21.06 -17.68
C PHE A 273 29.83 -20.09 -18.56
N GLN A 274 28.87 -20.65 -19.28
CA GLN A 274 27.74 -19.94 -19.84
C GLN A 274 26.56 -20.14 -18.89
N THR A 275 26.09 -19.05 -18.29
CA THR A 275 25.00 -19.04 -17.32
C THR A 275 23.74 -18.55 -18.01
N PHE A 276 22.72 -19.40 -18.00
CA PHE A 276 21.38 -19.08 -18.47
C PHE A 276 20.51 -18.68 -17.28
N VAL A 277 19.87 -17.52 -17.39
CA VAL A 277 18.98 -16.97 -16.38
C VAL A 277 17.62 -16.80 -17.02
N SER A 278 16.75 -17.78 -16.79
CA SER A 278 15.34 -17.73 -17.20
C SER A 278 14.59 -16.84 -16.22
N CYS A 279 13.97 -15.78 -16.72
CA CYS A 279 13.26 -14.79 -15.91
C CYS A 279 11.74 -14.89 -16.10
N GLN A 280 11.01 -14.57 -15.03
CA GLN A 280 9.55 -14.40 -15.04
C GLN A 280 9.20 -13.08 -14.36
N GLU A 281 8.44 -12.20 -15.05
CA GLU A 281 7.96 -10.95 -14.47
C GLU A 281 6.79 -11.24 -13.50
N GLN A 282 6.92 -10.77 -12.26
CA GLN A 282 5.90 -10.88 -11.22
C GLN A 282 5.46 -9.47 -10.83
N ARG A 283 4.17 -9.16 -10.96
CA ARG A 283 3.57 -7.90 -10.52
C ARG A 283 2.82 -8.14 -9.24
N LEU A 284 3.29 -7.54 -8.16
CA LEU A 284 2.71 -7.69 -6.84
C LEU A 284 1.94 -6.42 -6.48
N THR A 285 0.68 -6.61 -6.09
CA THR A 285 -0.20 -5.54 -5.61
C THR A 285 -0.61 -5.84 -4.17
N TYR A 286 -0.21 -4.98 -3.24
CA TYR A 286 -0.54 -5.07 -1.82
C TYR A 286 -1.64 -4.09 -1.43
N LEU A 287 -2.32 -4.37 -0.31
CA LEU A 287 -3.34 -3.49 0.25
C LEU A 287 -2.75 -2.55 1.32
N PRO A 288 -3.17 -1.26 1.32
CA PRO A 288 -2.77 -0.32 2.35
C PRO A 288 -3.50 -0.60 3.67
N GLN A 289 -3.10 0.12 4.72
CA GLN A 289 -3.82 0.09 6.00
C GLN A 289 -5.29 0.51 5.82
N PRO A 290 -6.25 -0.11 6.52
CA PRO A 290 -6.09 -1.11 7.60
C PRO A 290 -5.98 -2.59 7.15
N TRP A 291 -6.06 -2.90 5.85
CA TRP A 291 -6.05 -4.30 5.37
C TRP A 291 -4.64 -4.90 5.25
N GLY A 292 -3.63 -4.05 5.02
CA GLY A 292 -2.23 -4.45 4.95
C GLY A 292 -1.32 -3.30 5.40
N ASN A 293 -0.01 -3.42 5.15
CA ASN A 293 1.01 -2.47 5.62
C ASN A 293 1.81 -1.82 4.48
N CYS A 294 1.24 -1.74 3.27
CA CYS A 294 1.95 -1.11 2.15
C CYS A 294 1.81 0.42 2.16
N ARG A 295 2.86 1.09 1.66
CA ARG A 295 2.87 2.52 1.39
C ARG A 295 2.19 2.78 0.05
N ALA A 296 1.07 3.50 0.09
CA ALA A 296 0.39 3.97 -1.12
C ALA A 296 1.15 5.18 -1.69
N SER A 297 1.42 5.17 -3.00
CA SER A 297 2.01 6.33 -3.67
C SER A 297 0.95 7.41 -3.82
N MET A 298 0.98 8.41 -2.93
CA MET A 298 0.07 9.56 -3.00
C MET A 298 0.64 10.61 -3.95
N GLN A 299 -0.22 11.16 -4.83
CA GLN A 299 0.16 12.23 -5.74
C GLN A 299 0.55 13.49 -4.95
N GLY A 300 1.83 13.84 -4.94
CA GLY A 300 2.37 15.05 -4.28
C GLY A 300 3.21 14.82 -3.02
N GLU A 301 3.55 13.57 -2.67
CA GLU A 301 4.51 13.30 -1.58
C GLU A 301 5.94 13.76 -1.94
N GLN A 302 6.68 14.20 -0.90
CA GLN A 302 8.11 14.51 -1.02
C GLN A 302 8.86 13.29 -1.54
N MET A 303 9.38 13.42 -2.77
CA MET A 303 10.25 12.43 -3.39
C MET A 303 11.51 12.26 -2.54
N LEU A 304 12.05 11.04 -2.54
CA LEU A 304 13.32 10.78 -1.87
C LEU A 304 14.41 11.62 -2.56
N PRO A 305 15.27 12.32 -1.81
CA PRO A 305 16.41 13.05 -2.36
C PRO A 305 17.22 12.19 -3.33
N GLY A 306 17.36 12.64 -4.58
CA GLY A 306 18.07 11.90 -5.64
C GLY A 306 17.34 10.71 -6.28
N TYR A 307 16.06 10.43 -5.95
CA TYR A 307 15.28 9.35 -6.57
C TYR A 307 13.85 9.81 -6.95
N ASP A 308 13.44 9.52 -8.19
CA ASP A 308 12.12 9.90 -8.72
C ASP A 308 10.97 9.01 -8.21
N THR A 309 11.28 7.76 -7.88
CA THR A 309 10.32 6.72 -7.51
C THR A 309 10.69 6.06 -6.18
N TYR A 310 9.69 5.89 -5.32
CA TYR A 310 9.88 5.12 -4.09
C TYR A 310 10.03 3.63 -4.40
N SER A 311 11.15 3.06 -3.95
CA SER A 311 11.41 1.63 -3.95
C SER A 311 12.07 1.24 -2.62
N ILE A 312 12.06 -0.06 -2.32
CA ILE A 312 12.66 -0.56 -1.08
C ILE A 312 14.18 -0.30 -1.10
N ALA A 313 14.84 -0.52 -2.26
CA ALA A 313 16.26 -0.22 -2.43
C ALA A 313 16.56 1.28 -2.25
N ALA A 314 15.77 2.17 -2.87
CA ALA A 314 15.97 3.62 -2.72
C ALA A 314 15.80 4.07 -1.25
N CYS A 315 14.79 3.54 -0.55
CA CYS A 315 14.58 3.83 0.87
C CYS A 315 15.76 3.39 1.74
N ARG A 316 16.29 2.18 1.50
CA ARG A 316 17.46 1.67 2.25
C ARG A 316 18.71 2.48 1.95
N LEU A 317 18.99 2.80 0.69
CA LEU A 317 20.12 3.62 0.29
C LEU A 317 20.06 5.03 0.90
N GLN A 318 18.86 5.62 0.96
CA GLN A 318 18.66 6.92 1.62
C GLN A 318 18.88 6.82 3.13
N CYS A 319 18.36 5.77 3.79
CA CYS A 319 18.57 5.58 5.24
C CYS A 319 20.06 5.38 5.57
N GLU A 320 20.77 4.59 4.77
CA GLU A 320 22.22 4.40 4.89
C GLU A 320 22.97 5.72 4.68
N LYS A 321 22.61 6.49 3.66
CA LYS A 321 23.19 7.82 3.42
C LYS A 321 23.00 8.72 4.62
N GLU A 322 21.78 8.84 5.14
CA GLU A 322 21.47 9.70 6.28
C GLU A 322 22.28 9.30 7.52
N ALA A 323 22.41 8.00 7.80
CA ALA A 323 23.22 7.52 8.91
C ALA A 323 24.71 7.90 8.76
N VAL A 324 25.29 7.73 7.57
CA VAL A 324 26.70 8.09 7.32
C VAL A 324 26.89 9.60 7.33
N VAL A 325 25.99 10.39 6.74
CA VAL A 325 26.10 11.86 6.72
C VAL A 325 25.96 12.44 8.14
N GLN A 326 25.05 11.92 8.97
CA GLN A 326 24.87 12.37 10.35
C GLN A 326 26.06 12.02 11.25
N THR A 327 26.68 10.85 11.03
CA THR A 327 27.77 10.36 11.89
C THR A 327 29.14 10.85 11.42
N CYS A 328 29.42 10.72 10.12
CA CYS A 328 30.73 10.95 9.52
C CYS A 328 30.84 12.28 8.75
N HIS A 329 29.75 13.05 8.60
CA HIS A 329 29.71 14.34 7.90
C HIS A 329 30.19 14.29 6.43
N CYS A 330 30.13 13.11 5.82
CA CYS A 330 30.52 12.85 4.44
C CYS A 330 29.60 11.77 3.85
N ARG A 331 29.67 11.55 2.54
CA ARG A 331 28.95 10.46 1.87
C ARG A 331 29.88 9.53 1.11
N MET A 332 29.41 8.31 0.89
CA MET A 332 30.10 7.37 0.01
C MET A 332 29.86 7.68 -1.47
N VAL A 333 30.77 7.22 -2.34
CA VAL A 333 30.76 7.43 -3.81
C VAL A 333 29.45 6.96 -4.46
N HIS A 334 28.89 5.84 -4.00
CA HIS A 334 27.67 5.25 -4.57
C HIS A 334 26.36 5.93 -4.11
N MET A 335 26.42 6.76 -3.08
CA MET A 335 25.24 7.46 -2.55
C MET A 335 25.00 8.74 -3.34
N PRO A 336 23.76 9.03 -3.77
CA PRO A 336 23.46 10.26 -4.50
C PRO A 336 23.76 11.48 -3.63
N GLY A 337 24.34 12.52 -4.23
CA GLY A 337 24.61 13.79 -3.55
C GLY A 337 23.60 14.86 -3.93
N GLU A 338 23.18 15.68 -2.98
CA GLU A 338 22.39 16.89 -3.28
C GLU A 338 23.24 18.14 -2.99
N GLY A 339 23.65 18.84 -4.05
CA GLY A 339 24.34 20.13 -3.97
C GLY A 339 25.84 20.06 -3.62
N CYS A 340 26.47 21.23 -3.60
CA CYS A 340 27.92 21.39 -3.39
C CYS A 340 28.38 21.18 -1.92
N ASN A 341 27.46 20.97 -0.98
CA ASN A 341 27.77 20.92 0.45
C ASN A 341 28.04 19.50 1.00
N GLU A 342 27.88 18.45 0.19
CA GLU A 342 28.14 17.07 0.59
C GLU A 342 29.43 16.54 -0.06
N SER A 343 30.53 16.52 0.70
CA SER A 343 31.81 15.97 0.26
C SER A 343 31.86 14.45 0.32
N ILE A 344 32.65 13.84 -0.57
CA ILE A 344 32.92 12.41 -0.56
C ILE A 344 33.91 12.09 0.58
N CYS A 345 33.67 11.01 1.31
CA CYS A 345 34.55 10.58 2.39
C CYS A 345 35.95 10.25 1.87
N SER A 346 36.99 10.63 2.62
CA SER A 346 38.37 10.22 2.34
C SER A 346 38.59 8.73 2.69
N PRO A 347 39.61 8.06 2.12
CA PRO A 347 39.91 6.65 2.39
C PRO A 347 40.00 6.26 3.87
N ASN A 348 40.59 7.11 4.71
CA ASN A 348 40.73 6.84 6.14
C ASN A 348 39.38 6.88 6.85
N VAL A 349 38.56 7.89 6.57
CA VAL A 349 37.22 8.04 7.14
C VAL A 349 36.27 6.94 6.67
N TYR A 350 36.48 6.44 5.44
CA TYR A 350 35.75 5.30 4.90
C TYR A 350 35.79 4.07 5.82
N ILE A 351 36.99 3.63 6.21
CA ILE A 351 37.16 2.45 7.09
C ILE A 351 36.79 2.79 8.53
N GLU A 352 37.32 3.90 9.05
CA GLU A 352 37.23 4.20 10.49
C GLU A 352 35.82 4.55 10.93
N CYS A 353 35.00 5.13 10.03
CA CYS A 353 33.67 5.63 10.37
C CYS A 353 32.58 5.03 9.48
N ALA A 354 32.70 5.17 8.16
CA ALA A 354 31.58 4.93 7.26
C ALA A 354 31.20 3.44 7.18
N ASP A 355 32.18 2.54 7.03
CA ASP A 355 31.93 1.09 7.01
C ASP A 355 31.36 0.60 8.35
N HIS A 356 31.94 1.01 9.47
CA HIS A 356 31.44 0.65 10.81
C HIS A 356 30.00 1.15 11.04
N THR A 357 29.67 2.36 10.56
CA THR A 357 28.31 2.92 10.66
C THR A 357 27.32 2.10 9.83
N LEU A 358 27.71 1.69 8.62
CA LEU A 358 26.88 0.86 7.75
C LEU A 358 26.68 -0.55 8.30
N ASP A 359 27.73 -1.17 8.83
CA ASP A 359 27.64 -2.51 9.43
C ASP A 359 26.72 -2.47 10.66
N ALA A 360 26.87 -1.46 11.52
CA ALA A 360 25.97 -1.24 12.65
C ALA A 360 24.53 -0.93 12.22
N ALA A 361 24.32 -0.24 11.09
CA ALA A 361 22.99 0.04 10.55
C ALA A 361 22.31 -1.21 9.95
N VAL A 362 23.09 -2.17 9.45
CA VAL A 362 22.58 -3.47 8.97
C VAL A 362 22.17 -4.35 10.16
N GLU A 363 22.97 -4.38 11.22
CA GLU A 363 22.66 -5.13 12.45
C GLU A 363 21.43 -4.57 13.19
N ASP A 364 21.28 -3.24 13.24
CA ASP A 364 20.16 -2.54 13.88
C ASP A 364 18.98 -2.25 12.91
N SER A 365 18.93 -2.98 11.79
CA SER A 365 18.06 -2.66 10.65
C SER A 365 16.56 -2.75 10.94
N GLN A 366 16.14 -3.46 11.99
CA GLN A 366 14.73 -3.54 12.39
C GLN A 366 14.23 -2.31 13.15
N GLU A 367 15.10 -1.57 13.85
CA GLU A 367 14.71 -0.38 14.61
C GLU A 367 15.09 0.95 13.93
N ARG A 368 16.22 1.02 13.21
CA ARG A 368 16.69 2.27 12.59
C ARG A 368 16.11 2.58 11.21
N CYS A 369 15.92 1.59 10.34
CA CYS A 369 15.51 1.79 8.94
C CYS A 369 14.20 1.07 8.61
N SER A 370 13.07 1.66 9.01
CA SER A 370 11.74 1.14 8.64
C SER A 370 11.35 1.58 7.23
N CYS A 371 11.60 0.70 6.25
CA CYS A 371 11.21 0.91 4.85
C CYS A 371 9.95 0.09 4.51
N PRO A 372 8.75 0.70 4.54
CA PRO A 372 7.51 -0.01 4.18
C PRO A 372 7.53 -0.45 2.71
N THR A 373 6.91 -1.58 2.42
CA THR A 373 6.80 -2.06 1.03
C THR A 373 5.85 -1.14 0.24
N PRO A 374 6.17 -0.77 -1.01
CA PRO A 374 5.22 -0.06 -1.86
C PRO A 374 4.04 -0.97 -2.20
N CYS A 375 2.86 -0.38 -2.40
CA CYS A 375 1.67 -1.17 -2.76
C CYS A 375 1.77 -1.80 -4.14
N ASN A 376 2.52 -1.20 -5.07
CA ASN A 376 2.77 -1.76 -6.39
C ASN A 376 4.27 -2.01 -6.51
N LEU A 377 4.67 -3.24 -6.82
CA LEU A 377 6.05 -3.56 -7.16
C LEU A 377 6.13 -4.61 -8.26
N THR A 378 7.21 -4.54 -9.01
CA THR A 378 7.58 -5.56 -9.99
C THR A 378 8.79 -6.31 -9.47
N ARG A 379 8.72 -7.64 -9.49
CA ARG A 379 9.83 -8.54 -9.18
C ARG A 379 10.12 -9.43 -10.38
N TYR A 380 11.35 -9.91 -10.46
CA TYR A 380 11.77 -10.85 -11.47
C TYR A 380 12.15 -12.17 -10.79
N GLY A 381 11.28 -13.17 -10.92
CA GLY A 381 11.61 -14.55 -10.60
C GLY A 381 12.72 -15.01 -11.53
N LYS A 382 13.68 -15.80 -11.02
CA LYS A 382 14.84 -16.25 -11.81
C LYS A 382 15.16 -17.71 -11.54
N GLU A 383 15.37 -18.45 -12.61
CA GLU A 383 15.92 -19.80 -12.59
C GLU A 383 17.28 -19.81 -13.28
N ILE A 384 18.29 -20.34 -12.60
CA ILE A 384 19.69 -20.29 -13.05
C ILE A 384 20.14 -21.69 -13.45
N SER A 385 20.67 -21.82 -14.66
CA SER A 385 21.35 -23.03 -15.13
C SER A 385 22.68 -22.68 -15.79
N MET A 386 23.62 -23.64 -15.85
CA MET A 386 24.98 -23.37 -16.30
C MET A 386 25.54 -24.51 -17.14
N VAL A 387 26.31 -24.15 -18.16
CA VAL A 387 27.10 -25.09 -18.98
C VAL A 387 28.53 -24.61 -19.08
N ARG A 388 29.48 -25.53 -19.32
CA ARG A 388 30.90 -25.21 -19.37
C ARG A 388 31.30 -24.57 -20.71
N ILE A 389 32.05 -23.48 -20.66
CA ILE A 389 32.65 -22.82 -21.83
C ILE A 389 34.16 -22.57 -21.58
N PRO A 390 35.03 -22.72 -22.58
CA PRO A 390 34.80 -23.29 -23.91
C PRO A 390 34.79 -24.82 -23.95
N ASN A 391 34.22 -25.37 -25.03
CA ASN A 391 34.42 -26.78 -25.38
C ASN A 391 35.84 -26.98 -25.97
N LYS A 392 36.31 -28.24 -26.04
CA LYS A 392 37.68 -28.54 -26.50
C LYS A 392 38.00 -28.00 -27.90
N GLY A 393 37.01 -27.93 -28.80
CA GLY A 393 37.19 -27.41 -30.15
C GLY A 393 37.20 -25.88 -30.22
N SER A 394 36.29 -25.22 -29.50
CA SER A 394 36.15 -23.76 -29.47
C SER A 394 37.22 -23.06 -28.63
N ALA A 395 37.87 -23.77 -27.71
CA ALA A 395 38.97 -23.23 -26.90
C ALA A 395 40.09 -22.63 -27.77
N ARG A 396 40.55 -23.37 -28.79
CA ARG A 396 41.59 -22.90 -29.72
C ARG A 396 41.13 -21.72 -30.57
N TYR A 397 39.86 -21.71 -30.97
CA TYR A 397 39.29 -20.63 -31.76
C TYR A 397 39.24 -19.33 -30.96
N LEU A 398 38.72 -19.37 -29.74
CA LEU A 398 38.63 -18.20 -28.86
C LEU A 398 40.02 -17.68 -28.46
N ALA A 399 40.95 -18.59 -28.17
CA ALA A 399 42.34 -18.24 -27.89
C ALA A 399 42.98 -17.44 -29.03
N ARG A 400 42.77 -17.87 -30.29
CA ARG A 400 43.27 -17.15 -31.48
C ARG A 400 42.51 -15.86 -31.74
N LYS A 401 41.18 -15.86 -31.59
CA LYS A 401 40.33 -14.69 -31.84
C LYS A 401 40.70 -13.51 -30.94
N TYR A 402 40.97 -13.79 -29.65
CA TYR A 402 41.27 -12.75 -28.66
C TYR A 402 42.76 -12.65 -28.31
N ASN A 403 43.63 -13.38 -29.01
CA ASN A 403 45.08 -13.42 -28.77
C ASN A 403 45.45 -13.71 -27.30
N LYS A 404 44.82 -14.73 -26.70
CA LYS A 404 45.01 -15.16 -25.31
C LYS A 404 45.26 -16.67 -25.24
N ASN A 405 45.77 -17.14 -24.11
CA ASN A 405 46.03 -18.58 -23.89
C ASN A 405 44.73 -19.35 -23.62
N GLU A 406 44.72 -20.66 -23.92
CA GLU A 406 43.54 -21.50 -23.66
C GLU A 406 43.15 -21.56 -22.17
N THR A 407 44.13 -21.49 -21.26
CA THR A 407 43.89 -21.42 -19.81
C THR A 407 43.24 -20.10 -19.43
N TYR A 408 43.76 -18.99 -19.97
CA TYR A 408 43.21 -17.66 -19.76
C TYR A 408 41.73 -17.59 -20.16
N ILE A 409 41.35 -18.15 -21.31
CA ILE A 409 39.94 -18.19 -21.74
C ILE A 409 39.08 -18.95 -20.72
N ARG A 410 39.53 -20.09 -20.21
CA ARG A 410 38.76 -20.90 -19.24
C ARG A 410 38.61 -20.20 -17.89
N GLU A 411 39.60 -19.43 -17.49
CA GLU A 411 39.65 -18.78 -16.17
C GLU A 411 39.02 -17.38 -16.18
N ASN A 412 38.99 -16.68 -17.32
CA ASN A 412 38.53 -15.29 -17.36
C ASN A 412 37.23 -15.07 -18.12
N PHE A 413 36.88 -15.92 -19.08
CA PHE A 413 35.71 -15.68 -19.92
C PHE A 413 34.46 -16.29 -19.29
N LEU A 414 33.38 -15.53 -19.29
CA LEU A 414 32.04 -16.00 -18.98
C LEU A 414 31.05 -15.56 -20.05
N VAL A 415 29.96 -16.30 -20.17
CA VAL A 415 28.81 -15.90 -20.99
C VAL A 415 27.59 -15.82 -20.09
N LEU A 416 26.84 -14.73 -20.18
CA LEU A 416 25.61 -14.52 -19.44
C LEU A 416 24.47 -14.34 -20.44
N ASP A 417 23.46 -15.19 -20.32
CA ASP A 417 22.25 -15.17 -21.14
C ASP A 417 21.05 -14.96 -20.23
N ILE A 418 20.38 -13.80 -20.35
CA ILE A 418 19.21 -13.42 -19.56
C ILE A 418 18.04 -13.26 -20.51
N PHE A 419 16.99 -14.05 -20.33
CA PHE A 419 15.81 -14.06 -21.18
C PHE A 419 14.55 -14.36 -20.37
N PHE A 420 13.37 -14.09 -20.95
CA PHE A 420 12.10 -14.50 -20.35
C PHE A 420 11.71 -15.91 -20.80
N GLU A 421 11.20 -16.74 -19.90
CA GLU A 421 10.73 -18.09 -20.26
C GLU A 421 9.61 -18.05 -21.31
N ALA A 422 8.59 -17.25 -21.03
CA ALA A 422 7.46 -16.97 -21.90
C ALA A 422 7.05 -15.49 -21.76
N LEU A 423 6.20 -15.01 -22.67
CA LEU A 423 5.68 -13.64 -22.63
C LEU A 423 4.41 -13.54 -21.78
N ASN A 424 4.51 -13.98 -20.54
CA ASN A 424 3.47 -13.83 -19.53
C ASN A 424 4.06 -13.19 -18.28
N TYR A 425 3.20 -12.48 -17.57
CA TYR A 425 3.51 -12.00 -16.24
C TYR A 425 2.57 -12.64 -15.24
N GLU A 426 3.10 -12.87 -14.04
CA GLU A 426 2.36 -13.39 -12.90
C GLU A 426 1.85 -12.20 -12.08
N ALA A 427 0.53 -12.02 -11.99
CA ALA A 427 -0.11 -11.01 -11.16
C ALA A 427 -0.48 -11.61 -9.80
N ILE A 428 0.15 -11.12 -8.75
CA ILE A 428 -0.06 -11.55 -7.36
C ILE A 428 -0.72 -10.37 -6.61
N GLU A 429 -2.04 -10.42 -6.45
CA GLU A 429 -2.81 -9.32 -5.89
C GLU A 429 -3.43 -9.67 -4.54
N GLN A 430 -3.29 -8.79 -3.56
CA GLN A 430 -4.08 -8.84 -2.34
C GLN A 430 -5.47 -8.26 -2.60
N LYS A 431 -6.50 -9.11 -2.50
CA LYS A 431 -7.91 -8.72 -2.61
C LYS A 431 -8.56 -8.78 -1.24
N LYS A 432 -9.44 -7.83 -0.95
CA LYS A 432 -10.23 -7.82 0.28
C LYS A 432 -11.13 -9.05 0.27
N ALA A 433 -10.97 -9.93 1.25
CA ALA A 433 -11.75 -11.16 1.32
C ALA A 433 -13.20 -10.87 1.68
N TYR A 434 -13.40 -9.82 2.48
CA TYR A 434 -14.70 -9.36 2.90
C TYR A 434 -14.79 -7.84 2.79
N ASP A 435 -15.68 -7.36 1.94
CA ASP A 435 -15.91 -5.94 1.68
C ASP A 435 -17.23 -5.46 2.32
N LEU A 436 -17.49 -4.15 2.21
CA LEU A 436 -18.71 -3.57 2.79
C LEU A 436 -19.98 -4.11 2.13
N ALA A 437 -19.92 -4.42 0.82
CA ALA A 437 -21.03 -5.01 0.11
C ALA A 437 -21.34 -6.43 0.62
N GLY A 438 -20.31 -7.25 0.87
CA GLY A 438 -20.42 -8.56 1.52
C GLY A 438 -21.05 -8.48 2.90
N LEU A 439 -20.60 -7.53 3.74
CA LEU A 439 -21.17 -7.30 5.08
C LEU A 439 -22.68 -6.97 5.03
N LEU A 440 -23.05 -6.01 4.17
CA LEU A 440 -24.45 -5.60 4.02
C LEU A 440 -25.31 -6.72 3.41
N GLY A 441 -24.75 -7.49 2.49
CA GLY A 441 -25.39 -8.67 1.91
C GLY A 441 -25.68 -9.75 2.94
N ASP A 442 -24.70 -10.08 3.79
CA ASP A 442 -24.86 -11.10 4.83
C ASP A 442 -25.83 -10.67 5.94
N ILE A 443 -25.68 -9.45 6.47
CA ILE A 443 -26.60 -8.92 7.49
C ILE A 443 -28.01 -8.79 6.92
N GLY A 444 -28.15 -8.26 5.70
CA GLY A 444 -29.43 -8.12 5.02
C GLY A 444 -30.10 -9.47 4.76
N GLY A 445 -29.34 -10.46 4.28
CA GLY A 445 -29.82 -11.82 4.05
C GLY A 445 -30.26 -12.52 5.35
N GLN A 446 -29.47 -12.41 6.41
CA GLN A 446 -29.81 -12.98 7.72
C GLN A 446 -31.02 -12.28 8.35
N MET A 447 -31.11 -10.96 8.25
CA MET A 447 -32.26 -10.18 8.74
C MET A 447 -33.55 -10.58 8.02
N GLY A 448 -33.49 -10.75 6.69
CA GLY A 448 -34.61 -11.25 5.89
C GLY A 448 -35.00 -12.68 6.23
N LEU A 449 -34.03 -13.57 6.48
CA LEU A 449 -34.28 -14.98 6.77
C LEU A 449 -34.89 -15.23 8.17
N PHE A 450 -34.36 -14.59 9.22
CA PHE A 450 -34.74 -14.89 10.61
C PHE A 450 -35.94 -14.07 11.11
N ILE A 451 -36.06 -12.82 10.67
CA ILE A 451 -37.05 -11.86 11.18
C ILE A 451 -38.04 -11.45 10.08
N GLY A 452 -37.73 -11.70 8.80
CA GLY A 452 -38.51 -11.16 7.69
C GLY A 452 -38.40 -9.64 7.59
N ALA A 453 -37.36 -9.06 8.19
CA ALA A 453 -37.16 -7.63 8.26
C ALA A 453 -36.29 -7.14 7.09
N SER A 454 -36.47 -5.86 6.78
CA SER A 454 -35.74 -5.09 5.78
C SER A 454 -35.42 -3.71 6.36
N ILE A 455 -34.64 -2.90 5.63
CA ILE A 455 -34.38 -1.53 6.06
C ILE A 455 -35.67 -0.70 6.24
N LEU A 456 -36.71 -0.99 5.45
CA LEU A 456 -38.02 -0.35 5.56
C LEU A 456 -38.71 -0.72 6.89
N THR A 457 -38.58 -1.98 7.32
CA THR A 457 -39.15 -2.42 8.61
C THR A 457 -38.48 -1.72 9.80
N ILE A 458 -37.18 -1.40 9.71
CA ILE A 458 -36.47 -0.62 10.72
C ILE A 458 -37.00 0.83 10.74
N LEU A 459 -37.22 1.43 9.58
CA LEU A 459 -37.80 2.76 9.47
C LEU A 459 -39.24 2.80 10.03
N GLU A 460 -40.06 1.78 9.78
CA GLU A 460 -41.40 1.64 10.38
C GLU A 460 -41.35 1.60 11.92
N ILE A 461 -40.40 0.86 12.49
CA ILE A 461 -40.20 0.79 13.95
C ILE A 461 -39.74 2.15 14.50
N LEU A 462 -38.83 2.84 13.82
CA LEU A 462 -38.35 4.17 14.22
C LEU A 462 -39.46 5.22 14.16
N ASP A 463 -40.31 5.18 13.13
CA ASP A 463 -41.48 6.07 13.02
C ASP A 463 -42.46 5.85 14.17
N TYR A 464 -42.78 4.59 14.47
CA TYR A 464 -43.62 4.25 15.63
C TYR A 464 -42.99 4.73 16.96
N ILE A 465 -41.69 4.51 17.17
CA ILE A 465 -40.98 5.00 18.36
C ILE A 465 -41.05 6.54 18.43
N TYR A 466 -40.85 7.23 17.32
CA TYR A 466 -40.94 8.69 17.24
C TYR A 466 -42.34 9.20 17.59
N GLU A 467 -43.41 8.59 17.05
CA GLU A 467 -44.79 8.93 17.39
C GLU A 467 -45.06 8.71 18.89
N VAL A 468 -44.62 7.59 19.45
CA VAL A 468 -44.79 7.27 20.88
C VAL A 468 -44.05 8.27 21.77
N ILE A 469 -42.83 8.67 21.40
CA ILE A 469 -42.05 9.68 22.13
C ILE A 469 -42.75 11.04 22.03
N ARG A 470 -43.17 11.46 20.83
CA ARG A 470 -43.94 12.70 20.60
C ARG A 470 -45.20 12.73 21.47
N ASP A 471 -45.92 11.62 21.55
CA ASP A 471 -47.14 11.50 22.36
C ASP A 471 -46.87 11.47 23.87
N ARG A 472 -45.73 10.92 24.32
CA ARG A 472 -45.32 11.00 25.73
C ARG A 472 -44.90 12.42 26.09
N VAL A 473 -44.10 13.07 25.25
CA VAL A 473 -43.62 14.45 25.46
C VAL A 473 -44.78 15.44 25.43
N SER A 474 -45.72 15.32 24.49
CA SER A 474 -46.92 16.16 24.43
C SER A 474 -47.85 15.97 25.63
N ARG A 475 -47.96 14.74 26.17
CA ARG A 475 -48.70 14.46 27.41
C ARG A 475 -48.02 15.02 28.66
N VAL A 476 -46.68 15.00 28.71
CA VAL A 476 -45.90 15.60 29.81
C VAL A 476 -46.00 17.13 29.75
N LEU A 477 -45.93 17.74 28.56
CA LEU A 477 -46.14 19.18 28.35
C LEU A 477 -47.57 19.63 28.66
N ARG A 478 -48.60 18.80 28.37
CA ARG A 478 -50.01 19.08 28.70
C ARG A 478 -50.33 19.01 30.19
N ARG A 479 -49.51 18.36 31.03
CA ARG A 479 -49.72 18.30 32.49
C ARG A 479 -49.36 19.59 33.24
N SER A 480 -48.83 20.61 32.56
CA SER A 480 -48.42 21.89 33.18
C SER A 480 -49.46 23.03 33.12
N LYS A 481 -50.77 22.72 33.12
CA LYS A 481 -51.80 23.75 33.37
C LYS A 481 -52.68 23.35 34.57
N PRO A 482 -52.65 24.11 35.69
CA PRO A 482 -53.52 23.84 36.83
C PRO A 482 -54.99 24.20 36.49
N PRO A 483 -55.99 23.51 37.07
CA PRO A 483 -57.40 23.73 36.76
C PRO A 483 -57.93 25.01 37.44
N LEU A 484 -58.64 25.86 36.67
CA LEU A 484 -59.39 27.00 37.18
C LEU A 484 -60.61 26.53 37.99
N LYS A 485 -60.78 27.04 39.21
CA LYS A 485 -61.96 26.83 40.07
C LYS A 485 -63.19 27.58 39.51
N LYS A 486 -64.35 26.93 39.50
CA LYS A 486 -65.67 27.58 39.39
C LYS A 486 -66.12 28.10 40.77
N PRO A 487 -66.67 29.32 40.91
CA PRO A 487 -67.34 29.76 42.13
C PRO A 487 -68.85 29.47 42.09
N SER A 488 -69.43 29.27 43.28
CA SER A 488 -70.84 29.02 43.53
C SER A 488 -71.56 30.31 43.94
N GLY A 489 -72.71 30.58 43.32
CA GLY A 489 -73.93 31.20 43.87
C GLY A 489 -73.91 32.65 44.38
N SER A 490 -74.64 33.55 43.70
CA SER A 490 -75.69 34.38 44.34
C SER A 490 -76.58 35.09 43.30
N ILE A 491 -77.80 35.36 43.72
CA ILE A 491 -79.01 35.84 43.05
C ILE A 491 -78.91 37.31 42.61
N ALA A 492 -79.43 37.67 41.43
CA ALA A 492 -80.26 38.87 41.18
C ALA A 492 -80.67 39.03 39.69
N THR A 493 -81.96 38.85 39.45
CA THR A 493 -82.89 39.63 38.59
C THR A 493 -82.46 40.34 37.29
N LEU A 494 -83.24 40.02 36.24
CA LEU A 494 -83.87 40.89 35.22
C LEU A 494 -83.02 41.57 34.13
N GLY A 495 -83.40 41.28 32.88
CA GLY A 495 -83.49 42.29 31.82
C GLY A 495 -82.84 41.93 30.48
N LEU A 496 -83.68 41.81 29.44
CA LEU A 496 -83.52 42.18 28.01
C LEU A 496 -82.13 42.72 27.57
N GLU A 497 -81.58 42.50 26.38
CA GLU A 497 -82.13 42.19 25.06
C GLU A 497 -80.97 41.94 24.08
N GLU A 498 -81.30 41.31 22.96
CA GLU A 498 -80.77 41.52 21.61
C GLU A 498 -79.26 41.47 21.26
N THR A 499 -79.00 40.54 20.32
CA THR A 499 -78.28 40.77 19.04
C THR A 499 -76.76 40.90 19.08
N LYS A 500 -75.98 40.61 18.04
CA LYS A 500 -76.10 39.84 16.80
C LYS A 500 -74.72 40.03 16.15
N ASP A 501 -74.24 38.96 15.53
CA ASP A 501 -73.37 38.94 14.36
C ASP A 501 -71.87 39.30 14.38
N GLN A 502 -71.21 38.43 13.61
CA GLN A 502 -70.25 38.70 12.54
C GLN A 502 -68.75 38.73 12.90
N SER A 503 -68.13 37.65 12.42
CA SER A 503 -66.84 37.53 11.74
C SER A 503 -66.59 38.68 10.71
N PRO A 504 -65.56 38.68 9.84
CA PRO A 504 -64.47 37.71 9.63
C PRO A 504 -63.09 38.33 9.29
N CYS A 505 -62.11 37.44 8.98
CA CYS A 505 -61.10 37.56 7.91
C CYS A 505 -60.03 38.68 8.01
N GLU A 506 -58.83 38.62 7.44
CA GLU A 506 -58.12 37.67 6.57
C GLU A 506 -56.65 38.11 6.44
N THR A 507 -55.74 37.14 6.24
CA THR A 507 -54.54 37.22 5.35
C THR A 507 -53.46 38.29 5.64
N LEU A 508 -52.22 38.25 5.19
CA LEU A 508 -51.50 37.46 4.19
C LEU A 508 -49.99 37.64 4.48
N GLY A 509 -49.20 36.56 4.38
CA GLY A 509 -47.82 36.50 3.85
C GLY A 509 -46.71 37.41 4.43
N ARG A 510 -45.41 37.19 4.21
CA ARG A 510 -44.59 36.10 3.67
C ARG A 510 -43.13 36.59 3.80
N HIS A 511 -42.21 35.74 4.28
CA HIS A 511 -40.73 35.74 4.05
C HIS A 511 -39.89 36.98 4.51
N VAL A 512 -38.57 36.96 4.81
CA VAL A 512 -37.49 35.96 4.94
C VAL A 512 -36.27 36.62 5.61
N GLU A 513 -35.52 35.81 6.36
CA GLU A 513 -34.08 35.81 6.75
C GLU A 513 -33.33 37.03 7.32
N GLY A 514 -32.61 36.70 8.42
CA GLY A 514 -31.19 37.00 8.65
C GLY A 514 -30.86 38.36 9.29
N THR A 515 -29.85 38.55 10.15
CA THR A 515 -28.86 37.72 10.85
C THR A 515 -28.01 38.69 11.73
N TYR A 516 -27.37 38.18 12.81
CA TYR A 516 -26.30 38.79 13.65
C TYR A 516 -26.73 39.96 14.60
N ASN A 517 -26.13 40.24 15.79
CA ASN A 517 -24.79 40.02 16.33
C ASN A 517 -24.68 40.24 17.88
N ALA A 518 -23.59 39.70 18.47
CA ALA A 518 -22.77 40.20 19.60
C ALA A 518 -23.20 40.15 21.11
N GLY A 519 -22.72 39.10 21.79
CA GLY A 519 -21.71 39.07 22.90
C GLY A 519 -21.55 40.18 23.97
N ILE A 520 -21.58 39.76 25.25
CA ILE A 520 -20.97 40.42 26.43
C ILE A 520 -20.45 39.32 27.42
N LEU A 521 -19.21 39.47 27.92
CA LEU A 521 -18.53 38.76 29.04
C LEU A 521 -18.52 39.69 30.28
N PRO A 522 -18.22 39.30 31.57
CA PRO A 522 -17.06 38.47 31.99
C PRO A 522 -17.14 37.64 33.33
N ASN A 523 -16.08 36.86 33.57
CA ASN A 523 -15.39 36.45 34.85
C ASN A 523 -16.11 35.81 36.07
N HIS A 524 -15.60 34.66 36.54
CA HIS A 524 -14.90 34.52 37.86
C HIS A 524 -14.33 33.10 38.17
N HIS A 525 -13.04 33.07 38.55
CA HIS A 525 -12.28 32.30 39.58
C HIS A 525 -12.56 30.83 40.02
N HIS A 526 -11.48 30.02 39.91
CA HIS A 526 -10.75 29.22 40.95
C HIS A 526 -11.48 28.31 41.99
N ARG A 527 -11.10 27.00 42.08
CA ARG A 527 -10.15 26.39 43.08
C ARG A 527 -10.25 24.84 43.21
N HIS A 528 -9.06 24.20 43.17
CA HIS A 528 -8.49 23.11 44.03
C HIS A 528 -8.96 21.63 44.12
N HIS A 529 -7.94 20.77 43.93
CA HIS A 529 -7.44 19.62 44.73
C HIS A 529 -8.01 18.17 44.62
N TYR A 530 -7.15 17.29 44.07
CA TYR A 530 -6.74 15.88 44.38
C TYR A 530 -7.04 15.28 45.79
N PRO A 531 -6.69 14.00 46.12
CA PRO A 531 -6.45 12.74 45.36
C PRO A 531 -7.09 11.46 46.02
N HIS A 532 -6.97 10.27 45.39
CA HIS A 532 -6.78 8.91 45.97
C HIS A 532 -6.85 7.89 44.81
N GLN A 533 -5.86 7.08 44.41
CA GLN A 533 -4.94 6.10 45.05
C GLN A 533 -5.55 4.68 45.16
N GLY A 534 -4.87 3.69 44.55
CA GLY A 534 -5.06 2.23 44.72
C GLY A 534 -5.30 1.48 43.40
N VAL A 535 -4.73 0.33 43.02
CA VAL A 535 -3.59 -0.56 43.38
C VAL A 535 -3.92 -1.91 42.69
N PHE A 536 -2.94 -2.53 42.00
CA PHE A 536 -2.85 -3.96 41.59
C PHE A 536 -3.98 -4.51 40.65
N GLU A 537 -3.84 -5.54 39.80
CA GLU A 537 -3.05 -6.78 39.78
C GLU A 537 -2.79 -7.25 38.33
N ASP A 538 -1.81 -8.15 38.20
CA ASP A 538 -1.41 -8.96 37.05
C ASP A 538 -2.55 -9.60 36.24
N PHE A 539 -2.29 -9.93 34.97
CA PHE A 539 -2.51 -11.29 34.45
C PHE A 539 -1.76 -11.50 33.13
N ALA A 540 -0.99 -12.57 33.10
CA ALA A 540 -0.41 -13.17 31.91
C ALA A 540 -1.50 -13.71 30.97
N CYS A 541 -1.25 -13.59 29.67
CA CYS A 541 -1.37 -14.68 28.70
C CYS A 541 -0.51 -14.35 27.47
#